data_AF-B9XHP1-F1
#
_entry.id   AF-B9XHP1-F1
#
_cell.length_a   1.000
_cell.length_b   1.000
_cell.length_c   1.000
_cell.angle_alpha   90.00
_cell.angle_beta   90.00
_cell.angle_gamma   90.00
#
_symmetry.space_group_name_H-M   'P 1'
#
loop_
_entity.id
_entity.type
_entity.pdbx_description
1 polymer ?
#
loop_
_entity_poly.entity_id
_entity_poly.type
_entity_poly.pdbx_seq_one_letter_code
_entity_poly.pdbx_strand_id
1 'polypeptide(L)'
;MTIMHAEPRLKTYRVISPGVQIFGLALCVALTAVAIRIPDWIPRICGFFTGFVALLLLFFRETRIDIQRGVVVEVCRILGVIPFSRRERRMQEYAGISCHCSSGVTNDISDTWTVALHPRSGRAVALCQFSVTTGSKDCPKARAFACELSRETGLELIDYVA
;
A
#
# COMPACT_ATOMS: atom_id res chain seq x y z
N MET A 1 32.53 14.48 -24.36
CA MET A 1 32.07 14.29 -22.98
C MET A 1 30.56 14.11 -23.03
N THR A 2 30.11 12.87 -23.17
CA THR A 2 28.69 12.53 -23.36
C THR A 2 28.07 12.39 -21.98
N ILE A 3 27.19 13.31 -21.61
CA ILE A 3 26.43 13.24 -20.36
C ILE A 3 25.43 12.10 -20.52
N MET A 4 25.78 10.91 -20.02
CA MET A 4 24.83 9.82 -19.82
C MET A 4 23.77 10.31 -18.83
N HIS A 5 22.59 10.65 -19.33
CA HIS A 5 21.39 10.75 -18.52
C HIS A 5 21.12 9.36 -17.94
N ALA A 6 21.57 9.11 -16.71
CA ALA A 6 21.16 7.95 -15.96
C ALA A 6 19.64 8.04 -15.81
N GLU A 7 18.90 7.11 -16.43
CA GLU A 7 17.47 7.01 -16.20
C GLU A 7 17.22 6.84 -14.70
N PRO A 8 16.33 7.65 -14.10
CA PRO A 8 15.98 7.48 -12.71
C PRO A 8 15.35 6.09 -12.54
N ARG A 9 16.01 5.21 -11.78
CA ARG A 9 15.44 3.93 -11.36
C ARG A 9 14.31 4.18 -10.36
N LEU A 10 13.17 4.61 -10.88
CA LEU A 10 11.96 4.88 -10.12
C LEU A 10 11.24 3.54 -9.92
N LYS A 11 11.38 2.93 -8.74
CA LYS A 11 10.57 1.76 -8.39
C LYS A 11 9.27 2.25 -7.75
N THR A 12 8.16 2.01 -8.44
CA THR A 12 6.81 2.37 -7.99
C THR A 12 6.18 1.17 -7.29
N TYR A 13 5.79 1.35 -6.04
CA TYR A 13 5.21 0.30 -5.22
C TYR A 13 3.77 0.67 -4.85
N ARG A 14 2.86 -0.28 -5.06
CA ARG A 14 1.44 -0.15 -4.72
C ARG A 14 1.08 -1.16 -3.64
N VAL A 15 0.50 -0.66 -2.56
CA VAL A 15 0.08 -1.47 -1.41
C VAL A 15 -1.21 -2.24 -1.74
N ILE A 16 -2.08 -1.69 -2.58
CA ILE A 16 -3.36 -2.30 -2.92
C ILE A 16 -3.46 -2.51 -4.43
N SER A 17 -3.89 -3.69 -4.84
CA SER A 17 -4.13 -3.98 -6.25
C SER A 17 -5.35 -3.20 -6.74
N PRO A 18 -5.30 -2.60 -7.95
CA PRO A 18 -6.43 -1.83 -8.48
C PRO A 18 -7.71 -2.67 -8.58
N GLY A 19 -7.59 -3.99 -8.76
CA GLY A 19 -8.74 -4.91 -8.84
C GLY A 19 -9.56 -4.99 -7.56
N VAL A 20 -8.93 -5.04 -6.38
CA VAL A 20 -9.64 -5.14 -5.10
C VAL A 20 -10.45 -3.87 -4.81
N GLN A 21 -9.94 -2.70 -5.19
CA GLN A 21 -10.62 -1.42 -5.00
C GLN A 21 -11.75 -1.21 -6.01
N ILE A 22 -11.57 -1.60 -7.28
CA ILE A 22 -12.64 -1.56 -8.29
C ILE A 22 -13.79 -2.48 -7.85
N PHE A 23 -13.48 -3.67 -7.35
CA PHE A 23 -14.47 -4.58 -6.81
C PHE A 23 -15.19 -3.98 -5.60
N GLY A 24 -14.45 -3.37 -4.66
CA GLY A 24 -15.04 -2.67 -3.52
C GLY A 24 -15.95 -1.51 -3.91
N LEU A 25 -15.57 -0.72 -4.93
CA LEU A 25 -16.38 0.38 -5.45
C LEU A 25 -17.66 -0.15 -6.10
N ALA A 26 -17.54 -1.16 -6.96
CA ALA A 26 -18.68 -1.80 -7.62
C ALA A 26 -19.67 -2.39 -6.60
N LEU A 27 -19.16 -3.04 -5.55
CA LEU A 27 -19.96 -3.57 -4.46
C LEU A 27 -20.66 -2.45 -3.68
N CYS A 28 -19.98 -1.34 -3.38
CA CYS A 28 -20.59 -0.17 -2.73
C CYS A 28 -21.74 0.41 -3.57
N VAL A 29 -21.54 0.58 -4.88
CA VAL A 29 -22.57 1.10 -5.79
C VAL A 29 -23.77 0.15 -5.84
N ALA A 30 -23.53 -1.16 -5.95
CA ALA A 30 -24.59 -2.17 -5.95
C ALA A 30 -25.40 -2.17 -4.64
N LEU A 31 -24.73 -2.12 -3.49
CA LEU A 31 -25.38 -2.05 -2.18
C LEU A 31 -26.21 -0.77 -2.01
N THR A 32 -25.71 0.36 -2.53
CA THR A 32 -26.44 1.64 -2.51
C THR A 32 -27.71 1.55 -3.36
N ALA A 33 -27.62 0.97 -4.56
CA ALA A 33 -28.77 0.79 -5.45
C ALA A 33 -29.86 -0.12 -4.85
N VAL A 34 -29.47 -1.16 -4.09
CA VAL A 34 -30.40 -2.02 -3.36
C VAL A 34 -31.03 -1.27 -2.18
N ALA A 35 -30.24 -0.51 -1.41
CA ALA A 35 -30.73 0.23 -0.25
C ALA A 35 -31.77 1.31 -0.62
N ILE A 36 -31.61 1.99 -1.76
CA ILE A 36 -32.57 3.00 -2.26
C ILE A 36 -33.95 2.39 -2.55
N ARG A 37 -34.05 1.08 -2.79
CA ARG A 37 -35.32 0.40 -3.06
C ARG A 37 -36.10 -0.01 -1.80
N ILE A 38 -35.54 0.18 -0.60
CA ILE A 38 -36.19 -0.18 0.66
C ILE A 38 -36.79 1.09 1.29
N PRO A 39 -38.10 1.13 1.60
CA PRO A 39 -38.82 2.37 1.94
C PRO A 39 -38.74 2.80 3.43
N ASP A 40 -37.69 2.40 4.16
CA ASP A 40 -37.50 2.80 5.56
C ASP A 40 -36.54 3.99 5.70
N TRP A 41 -36.32 4.53 6.91
CA TRP A 41 -35.40 5.66 7.18
C TRP A 41 -33.92 5.25 7.28
N ILE A 42 -33.65 3.95 7.40
CA ILE A 42 -32.33 3.30 7.41
C ILE A 42 -31.45 3.58 6.15
N PRO A 43 -31.97 3.67 4.91
CA PRO A 43 -31.17 3.84 3.70
C PRO A 43 -30.55 5.23 3.57
N ARG A 44 -31.02 6.27 4.29
CA ARG A 44 -30.34 7.57 4.32
C ARG A 44 -29.00 7.49 5.05
N ILE A 45 -28.96 6.81 6.19
CA ILE A 45 -27.73 6.60 6.96
C ILE A 45 -26.81 5.65 6.18
N CYS A 46 -27.35 4.53 5.67
CA CYS A 46 -26.56 3.61 4.84
C CYS A 46 -26.00 4.28 3.59
N GLY A 47 -26.78 5.14 2.92
CA GLY A 47 -26.35 5.91 1.75
C GLY A 47 -25.22 6.90 2.05
N PHE A 48 -25.26 7.57 3.21
CA PHE A 48 -24.16 8.43 3.65
C PHE A 48 -22.89 7.62 3.92
N PHE A 49 -23.00 6.50 4.64
CA PHE A 49 -21.86 5.62 4.89
C PHE A 49 -21.30 5.00 3.62
N THR A 50 -22.14 4.49 2.71
CA THR A 50 -21.67 3.94 1.41
C THR A 50 -21.08 5.02 0.53
N GLY A 51 -21.65 6.22 0.48
CA GLY A 51 -21.05 7.36 -0.21
C GLY A 51 -19.69 7.75 0.36
N PHE A 52 -19.55 7.74 1.69
CA PHE A 52 -18.29 8.02 2.36
C PHE A 52 -17.25 6.92 2.12
N VAL A 53 -17.63 5.63 2.20
CA VAL A 53 -16.74 4.51 1.86
C VAL A 53 -16.33 4.56 0.40
N ALA A 54 -17.27 4.82 -0.52
CA ALA A 54 -16.97 4.99 -1.94
C ALA A 54 -15.97 6.13 -2.16
N LEU A 55 -16.15 7.27 -1.48
CA LEU A 55 -15.22 8.39 -1.53
C LEU A 55 -13.82 8.00 -1.03
N LEU A 56 -13.73 7.25 0.06
CA LEU A 56 -12.45 6.75 0.58
C LEU A 56 -11.76 5.77 -0.39
N LEU A 57 -12.54 4.93 -1.07
CA LEU A 57 -12.04 4.01 -2.10
C LEU A 57 -11.50 4.75 -3.33
N LEU A 58 -11.87 6.02 -3.54
CA LEU A 58 -11.28 6.83 -4.59
C LEU A 58 -9.84 7.26 -4.30
N PHE A 59 -9.36 7.18 -3.06
CA PHE A 59 -7.99 7.58 -2.71
C PHE A 59 -7.02 6.39 -2.81
N PHE A 60 -6.05 6.53 -3.71
CA PHE A 60 -4.99 5.57 -4.01
C PHE A 60 -3.68 6.09 -3.43
N ARG A 61 -3.14 5.40 -2.42
CA ARG A 61 -1.81 5.69 -1.93
C ARG A 61 -0.78 4.89 -2.72
N GLU A 62 0.10 5.58 -3.42
CA GLU A 62 1.18 5.03 -4.20
C GLU A 62 2.51 5.47 -3.57
N THR A 63 3.38 4.53 -3.23
CA THR A 63 4.70 4.84 -2.65
C THR A 63 5.75 4.63 -3.73
N ARG A 64 6.47 5.69 -4.09
CA ARG A 64 7.55 5.65 -5.08
C ARG A 64 8.87 5.85 -4.37
N ILE A 65 9.83 4.97 -4.63
CA ILE A 65 11.19 5.13 -4.13
C ILE A 65 12.06 5.56 -5.30
N ASP A 66 12.65 6.74 -5.17
CA ASP A 66 13.69 7.21 -6.07
C ASP A 66 15.04 6.96 -5.39
N ILE A 67 15.70 5.88 -5.81
CA ILE A 67 16.97 5.44 -5.24
C ILE A 67 18.09 6.43 -5.57
N GLN A 68 18.06 7.06 -6.75
CA GLN A 68 19.11 7.99 -7.17
C GLN A 68 19.05 9.31 -6.40
N ARG A 69 17.83 9.79 -6.13
CA ARG A 69 17.64 11.00 -5.33
C ARG A 69 17.63 10.73 -3.82
N GLY A 70 17.58 9.46 -3.42
CA GLY A 70 17.47 9.07 -2.01
C GLY A 70 16.20 9.64 -1.36
N VAL A 71 15.07 9.62 -2.08
CA VAL A 71 13.79 10.12 -1.59
C VAL A 71 12.68 9.09 -1.76
N VAL A 72 11.81 9.04 -0.77
CA VAL A 72 10.57 8.27 -0.78
C VAL A 72 9.44 9.27 -0.99
N VAL A 73 8.72 9.10 -2.10
CA VAL A 73 7.62 9.96 -2.51
C VAL A 73 6.32 9.18 -2.33
N GLU A 74 5.52 9.57 -1.35
CA GLU A 74 4.15 9.10 -1.20
C GLU A 74 3.23 10.00 -2.02
N VAL A 75 2.53 9.41 -2.98
CA VAL A 75 1.54 10.10 -3.81
C VAL A 75 0.17 9.52 -3.49
N CYS A 76 -0.71 10.33 -2.92
CA CYS A 76 -2.13 10.02 -2.87
C CYS A 76 -2.78 10.51 -4.15
N ARG A 77 -3.38 9.61 -4.92
CA ARG A 77 -4.13 9.91 -6.14
C ARG A 77 -5.62 9.70 -5.91
N ILE A 78 -6.47 10.56 -6.47
CA ILE A 78 -7.89 10.34 -6.60
C ILE A 78 -8.14 9.58 -7.90
N LEU A 79 -8.99 8.55 -7.86
CA LEU A 79 -9.36 7.71 -9.02
C LEU A 79 -8.15 7.03 -9.71
N GLY A 80 -7.00 6.96 -9.05
CA GLY A 80 -5.76 6.38 -9.58
C GLY A 80 -5.04 7.26 -10.60
N VAL A 81 -5.65 8.39 -10.98
CA VAL A 81 -5.20 9.27 -12.06
C VAL A 81 -4.74 10.62 -11.52
N ILE A 82 -5.50 11.25 -10.63
CA ILE A 82 -5.28 12.65 -10.24
C ILE A 82 -4.47 12.72 -8.94
N PRO A 83 -3.21 13.20 -8.91
CA PRO A 83 -2.47 13.36 -7.66
C PRO A 83 -3.14 14.44 -6.79
N PHE A 84 -3.65 14.04 -5.63
CA PHE A 84 -4.28 14.93 -4.65
C PHE A 84 -3.28 15.45 -3.62
N SER A 85 -2.39 14.58 -3.16
CA SER A 85 -1.37 14.95 -2.19
C SER A 85 -0.07 14.24 -2.51
N ARG A 86 1.03 14.95 -2.38
CA ARG A 86 2.37 14.41 -2.57
C ARG A 86 3.19 14.76 -1.33
N ARG A 87 3.74 13.73 -0.69
CA ARG A 87 4.62 13.89 0.45
C ARG A 87 5.97 13.28 0.10
N GLU A 88 7.00 14.10 0.13
CA GLU A 88 8.37 13.66 -0.08
C GLU A 88 9.05 13.53 1.29
N ARG A 89 9.75 12.42 1.51
CA ARG A 89 10.61 12.20 2.66
C ARG A 89 11.98 11.75 2.20
N ARG A 90 13.03 12.20 2.89
CA ARG A 90 14.39 11.76 2.56
C ARG A 90 14.62 10.35 3.09
N MET A 91 15.44 9.57 2.37
CA MET A 91 15.77 8.21 2.80
C MET A 91 16.46 8.17 4.16
N GLN A 92 17.19 9.23 4.51
CA GLN A 92 17.86 9.40 5.81
C GLN A 92 16.88 9.51 6.99
N GLU A 93 15.61 9.86 6.73
CA GLU A 93 14.56 9.90 7.76
C GLU A 93 14.07 8.49 8.12
N TYR A 94 14.50 7.46 7.38
CA TYR A 94 14.15 6.08 7.65
C TYR A 94 15.20 5.41 8.53
N ALA A 95 14.72 4.68 9.54
CA ALA A 95 15.56 3.90 10.43
C ALA A 95 15.92 2.55 9.80
N GLY A 96 15.02 1.98 9.01
CA GLY A 96 15.25 0.69 8.38
C GLY A 96 14.03 0.12 7.67
N ILE A 97 14.13 -1.15 7.29
CA ILE A 97 13.13 -1.92 6.57
C ILE A 97 12.60 -3.00 7.51
N SER A 98 11.29 -3.18 7.56
CA SER A 98 10.65 -4.29 8.27
C SER A 98 9.88 -5.19 7.33
N CYS A 99 9.90 -6.48 7.62
CA CYS A 99 9.11 -7.50 6.95
C CYS A 99 8.29 -8.23 8.01
N HIS A 100 6.97 -8.09 7.96
CA HIS A 100 6.07 -8.68 8.94
C HIS A 100 4.99 -9.51 8.27
N CYS A 101 4.65 -10.62 8.91
CA CYS A 101 3.49 -11.41 8.56
C CYS A 101 2.27 -10.85 9.30
N SER A 102 1.22 -10.48 8.56
CA SER A 102 -0.11 -10.29 9.12
C SER A 102 -0.96 -11.50 8.76
N SER A 103 -1.19 -12.38 9.74
CA SER A 103 -2.20 -13.43 9.60
C SER A 103 -3.57 -12.76 9.75
N GLY A 104 -4.40 -12.84 8.71
CA GLY A 104 -5.72 -12.24 8.72
C GLY A 104 -6.59 -12.89 9.81
N VAL A 105 -7.17 -12.08 10.71
CA VAL A 105 -8.05 -12.54 11.81
C VAL A 105 -9.31 -13.26 11.28
N THR A 106 -9.67 -13.07 10.02
CA THR A 106 -10.78 -13.71 9.33
C THR A 106 -10.29 -14.86 8.48
N ASN A 107 -10.44 -16.12 8.93
CA ASN A 107 -10.47 -17.41 8.20
C ASN A 107 -9.85 -17.48 6.77
N ASP A 108 -8.77 -16.74 6.51
CA ASP A 108 -8.22 -16.57 5.19
C ASP A 108 -7.17 -17.65 4.99
N ILE A 109 -7.25 -18.33 3.85
CA ILE A 109 -6.35 -19.43 3.47
C ILE A 109 -4.97 -18.87 3.03
N SER A 110 -4.67 -17.62 3.40
CA SER A 110 -3.40 -16.98 3.09
C SER A 110 -2.91 -16.03 4.18
N ASP A 111 -1.66 -16.22 4.57
CA ASP A 111 -0.89 -15.27 5.36
C ASP A 111 -0.36 -14.16 4.43
N THR A 112 -0.53 -12.89 4.83
CA THR A 112 -0.07 -11.76 4.04
C THR A 112 1.21 -11.19 4.62
N TRP A 113 2.30 -11.26 3.85
CA TRP A 113 3.59 -10.69 4.19
C TRP A 113 3.70 -9.27 3.66
N THR A 114 3.94 -8.30 4.53
CA THR A 114 4.09 -6.90 4.16
C THR A 114 5.51 -6.42 4.41
N VAL A 115 6.13 -5.83 3.37
CA VAL A 115 7.42 -5.14 3.48
C VAL A 115 7.17 -3.65 3.60
N ALA A 116 7.71 -3.03 4.64
CA ALA A 116 7.48 -1.63 4.97
C ALA A 116 8.79 -0.90 5.30
N LEU A 117 8.84 0.41 5.04
CA LEU A 117 9.88 1.30 5.51
C LEU A 117 9.50 1.86 6.87
N HIS A 118 10.39 1.74 7.85
CA HIS A 118 10.20 2.30 9.17
C HIS A 118 10.87 3.67 9.26
N PRO A 119 10.11 4.78 9.34
CA PRO A 119 10.71 6.08 9.59
C PRO A 119 11.29 6.13 11.01
N ARG A 120 12.32 6.95 11.24
CA ARG A 120 12.84 7.25 12.59
C ARG A 120 11.78 7.86 13.50
N SER A 121 10.76 8.49 12.91
CA SER A 121 9.60 9.00 13.62
C SER A 121 8.30 8.77 12.84
N GLY A 122 7.30 8.23 13.53
CA GLY A 122 5.95 8.06 13.00
C GLY A 122 5.64 6.65 12.50
N ARG A 123 4.69 6.56 11.57
CA ARG A 123 4.10 5.29 11.12
C ARG A 123 4.89 4.67 9.98
N ALA A 124 5.07 3.35 10.03
CA ALA A 124 5.67 2.58 8.94
C ALA A 124 4.91 2.78 7.61
N VAL A 125 5.67 2.83 6.52
CA VAL A 125 5.18 3.01 5.16
C VAL A 125 5.24 1.66 4.45
N ALA A 126 4.07 1.03 4.26
CA ALA A 126 4.00 -0.21 3.48
C ALA A 126 4.42 0.05 2.03
N LEU A 127 5.25 -0.83 1.49
CA LEU A 127 5.71 -0.80 0.11
C LEU A 127 5.00 -1.87 -0.71
N CYS A 128 5.12 -3.13 -0.29
CA CYS A 128 4.60 -4.29 -1.02
C CYS A 128 3.98 -5.31 -0.08
N GLN A 129 3.02 -6.04 -0.61
CA GLN A 129 2.36 -7.16 0.04
C GLN A 129 2.52 -8.42 -0.81
N PHE A 130 2.76 -9.55 -0.15
CA PHE A 130 2.91 -10.86 -0.76
C PHE A 130 1.96 -11.82 -0.04
N SER A 131 1.05 -12.44 -0.78
CA SER A 131 0.17 -13.49 -0.26
C SER A 131 0.87 -14.85 -0.33
N VAL A 132 0.91 -15.57 0.79
CA VAL A 132 1.42 -16.95 0.88
C VAL A 132 0.34 -17.83 1.48
N THR A 133 0.27 -19.10 1.08
CA THR A 133 -0.65 -20.08 1.68
C THR A 133 -0.47 -20.17 3.20
N THR A 134 -1.56 -20.30 3.95
CA THR A 134 -1.56 -20.29 5.43
C THR A 134 -0.57 -21.31 6.02
N GLY A 135 0.15 -20.89 7.06
CA GLY A 135 1.06 -21.76 7.82
C GLY A 135 2.52 -21.69 7.36
N SER A 136 2.83 -20.86 6.36
CA SER A 136 4.20 -20.58 5.96
C SER A 136 4.81 -19.48 6.84
N LYS A 137 5.70 -19.88 7.75
CA LYS A 137 6.49 -18.97 8.63
C LYS A 137 7.54 -18.13 7.87
N ASP A 138 7.68 -18.33 6.56
CA ASP A 138 8.60 -17.56 5.73
C ASP A 138 7.94 -17.26 4.37
N CYS A 139 8.17 -16.05 3.87
CA CYS A 139 7.92 -15.70 2.48
C CYS A 139 9.26 -15.36 1.81
N PRO A 140 9.87 -16.31 1.06
CA PRO A 140 11.18 -16.07 0.45
C PRO A 140 11.16 -14.91 -0.54
N LYS A 141 10.01 -14.65 -1.18
CA LYS A 141 9.82 -13.49 -2.07
C LYS A 141 9.85 -12.16 -1.30
N ALA A 142 9.13 -12.08 -0.17
CA ALA A 142 9.13 -10.86 0.65
C ALA A 142 10.50 -10.62 1.26
N ARG A 143 11.17 -11.68 1.73
CA ARG A 143 12.54 -11.61 2.26
C ARG A 143 13.56 -11.20 1.20
N ALA A 144 13.54 -11.82 0.03
CA ALA A 144 14.43 -11.45 -1.07
C ALA A 144 14.23 -9.98 -1.46
N PHE A 145 12.98 -9.53 -1.53
CA PHE A 145 12.63 -8.14 -1.81
C PHE A 145 13.16 -7.18 -0.73
N ALA A 146 12.98 -7.50 0.55
CA ALA A 146 13.50 -6.69 1.65
C ALA A 146 15.04 -6.62 1.66
N CYS A 147 15.72 -7.74 1.37
CA CYS A 147 17.18 -7.78 1.24
C CYS A 147 17.68 -6.98 0.03
N GLU A 148 17.02 -7.08 -1.13
CA GLU A 148 17.34 -6.28 -2.31
C GLU A 148 17.20 -4.78 -1.99
N LEU A 149 16.10 -4.40 -1.35
CA LEU A 149 15.84 -3.03 -0.95
C LEU A 149 16.87 -2.52 0.06
N SER A 150 17.25 -3.34 1.06
CA SER A 150 18.31 -3.00 2.01
C SER A 150 19.64 -2.75 1.31
N ARG A 151 20.00 -3.61 0.35
CA ARG A 151 21.23 -3.46 -0.44
C ARG A 151 21.24 -2.21 -1.31
N GLU A 152 20.11 -1.88 -1.93
CA GLU A 152 20.00 -0.70 -2.80
C GLU A 152 19.93 0.62 -2.02
N THR A 153 19.40 0.58 -0.80
CA THR A 153 19.10 1.81 -0.03
C THR A 153 20.07 2.05 1.13
N GLY A 154 20.85 1.04 1.51
CA GLY A 154 21.76 1.08 2.67
C GLY A 154 21.04 1.04 4.03
N LEU A 155 19.72 0.81 4.04
CA LEU A 155 18.91 0.72 5.25
C LEU A 155 19.04 -0.67 5.89
N GLU A 156 19.12 -0.71 7.22
CA GLU A 156 19.17 -1.97 7.97
C GLU A 156 17.81 -2.67 7.98
N LEU A 157 17.82 -4.00 8.01
CA LEU A 157 16.62 -4.80 8.26
C LEU A 157 16.38 -4.83 9.77
N ILE A 158 15.35 -4.11 10.25
CA ILE A 158 15.08 -3.97 11.68
C ILE A 158 14.36 -5.19 12.24
N ASP A 159 13.33 -5.66 11.53
CA ASP A 159 12.46 -6.71 12.03
C ASP A 159 12.10 -7.71 10.93
N TYR A 160 12.31 -8.98 11.26
CA TYR A 160 11.76 -10.13 10.57
C TYR A 160 10.91 -10.91 11.57
N VAL A 161 9.64 -10.52 11.67
CA VAL A 161 8.70 -11.16 12.61
C VAL A 161 7.77 -12.06 11.79
N ALA A 162 7.99 -13.37 11.95
CA ALA A 162 7.16 -14.45 11.41
C ALA A 162 5.96 -14.74 12.32
#